data_AF-A0A087U9D1-F1
#
_entry.id   AF-A0A087U9D1-F1
#
_cell.length_a   1.000
_cell.length_b   1.000
_cell.length_c   1.000
_cell.angle_alpha   90.00
_cell.angle_beta   90.00
_cell.angle_gamma   90.00
#
_symmetry.space_group_name_H-M   'P 1'
#
loop_
_entity.id
_entity.type
_entity.pdbx_description
1 polymer ?
#
loop_
_entity_poly.entity_id
_entity_poly.type
_entity_poly.pdbx_seq_one_letter_code
_entity_poly.pdbx_strand_id
1 'polypeptide(L)' 'MLLEKWRYAIPQADQILLENDVICEHHFPENNIKRFYQTKLSNGTVFKLEMDHPRLPRRSNTFNFPKSAVVFI' A
#
# COMPACT_ATOMS: atom_id res chain seq x y z
N MET A 1 -14.75 5.53 3.06
CA MET A 1 -14.11 4.35 2.38
C MET A 1 -12.61 4.59 2.21
N LEU A 2 -11.80 3.57 1.91
CA LEU A 2 -10.33 3.72 1.74
C LEU A 2 -9.99 4.74 0.62
N LEU A 3 -10.74 4.68 -0.49
CA LEU A 3 -10.61 5.61 -1.62
C LEU A 3 -10.81 7.08 -1.23
N GLU A 4 -11.76 7.41 -0.36
CA GLU A 4 -11.97 8.80 0.10
C GLU A 4 -10.79 9.32 0.91
N LYS A 5 -10.17 8.46 1.73
CA LYS A 5 -8.95 8.81 2.46
C LYS A 5 -7.80 9.07 1.49
N TRP A 6 -7.71 8.29 0.41
CA TRP A 6 -6.69 8.47 -0.63
C TRP A 6 -6.90 9.80 -1.39
N ARG A 7 -8.14 10.11 -1.76
CA ARG A 7 -8.53 11.38 -2.40
C ARG A 7 -8.22 12.61 -1.53
N TYR A 8 -8.26 12.47 -0.21
CA TYR A 8 -7.89 13.53 0.72
C TYR A 8 -6.37 13.64 0.94
N ALA A 9 -5.67 12.50 1.02
CA ALA A 9 -4.25 12.45 1.36
C ALA A 9 -3.33 12.76 0.17
N ILE A 10 -3.76 12.46 -1.05
CA ILE A 10 -2.99 12.74 -2.28
C ILE A 10 -3.26 14.19 -2.69
N PRO A 11 -2.25 15.08 -2.67
CA PRO A 11 -2.43 16.46 -3.10
C PRO A 11 -2.84 16.48 -4.58
N GLN A 12 -3.98 17.09 -4.85
CA GLN A 12 -4.59 17.13 -6.17
C GLN A 12 -3.77 18.05 -7.08
N ALA A 13 -3.07 17.47 -8.05
CA ALA A 13 -2.58 18.20 -9.21
C ALA A 13 -3.72 18.30 -10.24
N ASP A 14 -4.13 17.19 -10.87
CA ASP A 14 -5.09 17.24 -12.00
C ASP A 14 -5.97 15.97 -12.18
N GLN A 15 -5.92 14.97 -11.27
CA GLN A 15 -6.52 13.64 -11.50
C GLN A 15 -7.41 13.18 -10.35
N ILE A 16 -8.60 12.64 -10.69
CA ILE A 16 -9.53 12.02 -9.74
C ILE A 16 -9.17 10.55 -9.58
N LEU A 17 -8.85 10.13 -8.36
CA LEU A 17 -8.61 8.71 -8.06
C LEU A 17 -9.88 7.88 -8.24
N LEU A 18 -9.77 6.82 -9.04
CA LEU A 18 -10.78 5.79 -9.27
C LEU A 18 -10.51 4.56 -8.39
N GLU A 19 -11.45 3.62 -8.35
CA GLU A 19 -11.30 2.40 -7.53
C GLU A 19 -10.23 1.43 -8.05
N ASN A 20 -9.94 1.49 -9.35
CA ASN A 20 -8.96 0.62 -10.00
C ASN A 20 -7.56 1.22 -10.05
N ASP A 21 -7.40 2.44 -9.52
CA ASP A 21 -6.14 3.15 -9.48
C ASP A 21 -5.19 2.49 -8.47
N VAL A 22 -3.92 2.40 -8.85
CA VAL A 22 -2.87 1.82 -8.02
C VAL A 22 -1.98 2.91 -7.46
N ILE A 23 -1.55 2.75 -6.21
CA ILE A 23 -0.61 3.68 -5.55
C ILE A 23 0.67 2.91 -5.27
N CYS A 24 1.79 3.48 -5.71
CA CYS A 24 3.11 2.91 -5.47
C CYS A 24 3.40 2.78 -3.96
N GLU A 25 4.10 1.72 -3.57
CA GLU A 25 4.33 1.39 -2.17
C GLU A 25 5.18 2.42 -1.42
N HIS A 26 5.97 3.24 -2.12
CA HIS A 26 6.80 4.31 -1.53
C HIS A 26 5.98 5.35 -0.73
N HIS A 27 4.68 5.46 -1.01
CA HIS A 27 3.77 6.35 -0.29
C HIS A 27 3.30 5.78 1.05
N PHE A 28 3.76 4.59 1.42
CA PHE A 28 3.39 3.91 2.65
C PHE A 28 4.63 3.58 3.47
N PRO A 29 4.54 3.58 4.82
CA PRO A 29 5.60 3.06 5.66
C PRO A 29 5.87 1.58 5.34
N GLU A 30 7.13 1.16 5.31
CA GLU A 30 7.52 -0.23 5.01
C GLU A 30 6.82 -1.25 5.91
N ASN A 31 6.65 -0.93 7.19
CA ASN A 31 5.96 -1.78 8.18
C ASN A 31 4.48 -2.02 7.84
N ASN A 32 3.90 -1.18 6.98
CA ASN A 32 2.52 -1.28 6.54
C ASN A 32 2.39 -1.90 5.15
N ILE A 33 3.47 -2.45 4.59
CA ILE A 33 3.45 -3.13 3.29
C ILE A 33 3.71 -4.61 3.52
N LYS A 34 2.75 -5.44 3.11
CA LYS A 34 2.92 -6.89 3.10
C LYS A 34 3.66 -7.29 1.81
N ARG A 35 4.96 -7.58 1.95
CA ARG A 35 5.84 -8.07 0.88
C ARG A 35 5.95 -9.58 0.81
N PHE A 36 5.51 -10.30 1.85
CA PHE A 36 5.68 -11.74 1.94
C PHE A 36 4.37 -12.47 2.25
N TYR A 37 4.13 -13.58 1.56
CA TYR A 37 3.28 -14.63 2.09
C TYR A 37 4.03 -15.35 3.20
N GLN A 38 3.40 -15.46 4.37
CA GLN A 38 3.94 -16.21 5.49
C GLN A 38 3.01 -17.37 5.80
N THR A 39 3.58 -18.57 5.87
CA THR A 39 2.87 -19.76 6.33
C THR A 39 3.72 -20.50 7.36
N LYS A 40 3.06 -21.10 8.34
CA LYS A 40 3.72 -21.93 9.35
C LYS A 40 3.61 -23.38 8.90
N LEU A 41 4.75 -23.99 8.65
CA LEU A 41 4.84 -25.41 8.30
C LEU A 41 4.55 -26.28 9.52
N SER A 42 4.20 -27.54 9.30
CA SER A 42 3.88 -28.51 10.37
C SER A 42 5.03 -28.74 11.35
N ASN A 43 6.27 -28.55 10.90
CA ASN A 43 7.48 -28.61 11.73
C ASN A 43 7.76 -27.32 12.54
N GLY A 44 6.86 -26.33 12.48
CA GLY A 44 7.00 -25.06 13.19
C GLY A 44 7.84 -24.00 12.47
N THR A 45 8.48 -24.33 11.34
CA THR A 45 9.24 -23.38 10.52
C THR A 45 8.30 -22.38 9.85
N VAL A 46 8.68 -21.10 9.84
CA VAL A 46 7.97 -20.06 9.09
C VAL A 46 8.55 -19.98 7.69
N PHE A 47 7.76 -20.37 6.70
CA PHE A 47 8.11 -20.18 5.30
C PHE A 47 7.65 -18.80 4.84
N LYS A 48 8.56 -18.06 4.18
CA LYS A 48 8.29 -16.74 3.61
C LYS A 48 8.50 -16.82 2.10
N LEU A 49 7.50 -16.42 1.34
CA LEU A 49 7.58 -16.25 -0.11
C LEU A 49 7.38 -14.78 -0.45
N GLU A 50 8.31 -14.19 -1.19
CA GLU A 50 8.21 -12.82 -1.67
C GLU A 50 7.05 -12.66 -2.67
N MET A 51 6.35 -11.54 -2.60
CA MET A 51 5.20 -11.24 -3.44
C MET A 51 5.63 -10.37 -4.61
N ASP A 52 5.22 -10.73 -5.83
CA ASP A 52 5.44 -9.89 -7.03
C ASP A 52 4.78 -8.50 -6.88
N HIS A 53 3.62 -8.45 -6.22
CA HIS A 53 2.88 -7.23 -5.95
C HIS A 53 2.63 -7.08 -4.44
N PRO A 54 3.33 -6.14 -3.78
CA PRO A 54 3.12 -5.86 -2.36
C PRO A 54 1.67 -5.44 -2.10
N ARG A 55 1.14 -5.83 -0.95
CA ARG A 55 -0.26 -5.50 -0.57
C ARG A 55 -0.30 -4.68 0.70
N LEU A 56 -1.24 -3.75 0.75
CA LEU A 56 -1.57 -3.06 1.99
C LEU A 56 -2.44 -3.99 2.87
N PRO A 57 -2.13 -4.10 4.17
CA PRO A 57 -3.03 -4.71 5.13
C PRO A 57 -4.39 -3.99 5.08
N ARG A 58 -5.47 -4.75 5.27
CA ARG A 58 -6.86 -4.30 5.17
C ARG A 58 -7.24 -3.09 6.05
N ARG A 59 -6.35 -2.63 6.93
CA ARG A 59 -6.54 -1.49 7.85
C ARG A 59 -5.42 -0.43 7.81
N SER A 60 -4.49 -0.51 6.86
CA SER A 60 -3.46 0.50 6.71
C SER A 60 -4.07 1.83 6.24
N ASN A 61 -3.92 2.89 7.03
CA ASN A 61 -4.42 4.24 6.73
C ASN A 61 -3.30 5.30 6.82
N THR A 62 -2.05 4.88 6.95
CA THR A 62 -0.91 5.76 7.18
C THR A 62 -0.18 5.99 5.88
N PHE A 63 -0.13 7.25 5.47
CA PHE A 63 0.45 7.72 4.22
C PHE A 63 1.67 8.59 4.51
N ASN A 64 2.62 8.57 3.58
CA ASN A 64 3.80 9.43 3.60
C ASN A 64 3.89 10.21 2.29
N PHE A 65 2.95 11.13 2.07
CA PHE A 65 3.00 12.04 0.93
C PHE A 65 3.81 13.29 1.34
N PRO A 66 4.91 13.63 0.65
CA PRO A 66 5.47 14.97 0.75
C PRO A 66 4.42 15.99 0.27
N LYS A 67 4.48 17.24 0.77
CA LYS A 67 3.48 18.29 0.50
C LYS A 67 3.26 18.60 -1.00
N SER A 68 4.10 18.07 -1.89
CA SER A 68 4.11 18.28 -3.34
C SER A 68 4.42 16.99 -4.13
N ALA A 69 3.98 15.82 -3.64
CA ALA A 69 4.15 14.57 -4.38
C ALA A 69 3.13 14.42 -5.51
N VAL A 70 3.61 14.12 -6.72
CA VAL A 70 2.80 13.58 -7.82
C VAL A 70 2.82 12.06 -7.69
N VAL A 71 1.64 11.45 -7.61
CA VAL A 71 1.48 9.99 -7.62
C VAL A 71 1.34 9.55 -9.07
N PHE A 72 2.18 8.62 -9.50
CA PHE A 72 1.99 7.93 -10.78
C PHE A 72 1.01 6.79 -10.52
N ILE A 73 -0.15 6.89 -11.16
CA ILE A 73 -1.29 5.98 -11.03
C ILE A 73 -1.38 5.15 -12.32
#